data_AF-A0A1C0A8L8-F1
#
_entry.id   AF-A0A1C0A8L8-F1
#
_cell.length_a   1.000
_cell.length_b   1.000
_cell.length_c   1.000
_cell.angle_alpha   90.00
_cell.angle_beta   90.00
_cell.angle_gamma   90.00
#
_symmetry.space_group_name_H-M   'P 1'
#
loop_
_entity.id
_entity.type
_entity.pdbx_description
1 polymer ?
#
loop_
_entity_poly.entity_id
_entity_poly.type
_entity_poly.pdbx_seq_one_letter_code
_entity_poly.pdbx_strand_id
1 'polypeptide(L)'
;MVARRNFDKLTEYLLSAIEERYKASANLAAIGANTLYIIFDRAKNLSSIPLISIVEETAKRAEDLKMERVGLLGNKFTMEEDFFKKELLRFGVKTAVPNY
;
A
#
# COMPACT_ATOMS: atom_id res chain seq x y z
N MET A 1 11.08 -10.55 -6.61
CA MET A 1 10.38 -11.21 -5.47
C MET A 1 8.86 -11.14 -5.64
N VAL A 2 8.30 -9.97 -5.93
CA VAL A 2 6.87 -9.80 -6.30
C VAL A 2 6.45 -10.70 -7.47
N ALA A 3 7.16 -10.65 -8.61
CA ALA A 3 6.83 -11.45 -9.79
C ALA A 3 6.89 -12.98 -9.55
N ARG A 4 7.64 -13.43 -8.54
CA ARG A 4 7.74 -14.83 -8.11
C ARG A 4 6.81 -15.15 -6.94
N ARG A 5 5.93 -14.22 -6.56
CA ARG A 5 5.02 -14.30 -5.40
C ARG A 5 5.68 -14.73 -4.08
N ASN A 6 6.98 -14.43 -3.92
CA ASN A 6 7.70 -14.70 -2.69
C ASN A 6 7.53 -13.52 -1.72
N PHE A 7 6.36 -13.46 -1.10
CA PHE A 7 5.95 -12.35 -0.23
C PHE A 7 6.61 -12.40 1.14
N ASP A 8 6.98 -13.59 1.64
CA ASP A 8 7.64 -13.73 2.93
C ASP A 8 9.05 -13.13 2.87
N LYS A 9 9.85 -13.53 1.88
CA LYS A 9 11.18 -12.94 1.68
C LYS A 9 11.11 -11.44 1.38
N LEU A 10 10.04 -10.98 0.71
CA LEU A 10 9.83 -9.56 0.43
C LEU A 10 9.51 -8.77 1.70
N THR A 11 8.72 -9.36 2.59
CA THR A 11 8.40 -8.79 3.90
C THR A 11 9.67 -8.72 4.75
N GLU A 12 10.46 -9.79 4.81
CA GLU A 12 11.74 -9.81 5.52
C GLU A 12 12.71 -8.73 5.00
N TYR A 13 12.86 -8.62 3.68
CA TYR A 13 13.70 -7.61 3.06
C TYR A 13 13.27 -6.20 3.44
N LEU A 14 11.96 -5.92 3.39
CA LEU A 14 11.43 -4.62 3.75
C LEU A 14 11.60 -4.30 5.24
N LEU A 15 11.32 -5.28 6.12
CA LEU A 15 11.46 -5.12 7.56
C LEU A 15 12.92 -4.90 7.97
N SER A 16 13.88 -5.56 7.31
CA SER A 16 15.30 -5.30 7.53
C SER A 16 15.65 -3.83 7.26
N ALA A 17 15.17 -3.28 6.14
CA ALA A 17 15.39 -1.88 5.82
C ALA A 17 14.71 -0.93 6.83
N ILE A 18 13.50 -1.24 7.28
CA ILE A 18 12.79 -0.47 8.30
C ILE A 18 13.56 -0.48 9.63
N GLU A 19 14.06 -1.63 10.06
CA GLU A 19 14.80 -1.79 11.30
C GLU A 19 16.12 -1.01 11.30
N GLU A 20 16.83 -0.98 10.17
CA GLU A 20 18.01 -0.12 10.00
C GLU A 20 17.66 1.36 10.16
N ARG A 21 16.51 1.80 9.66
CA ARG A 21 16.07 3.20 9.81
C ARG A 21 15.59 3.51 11.22
N TYR A 22 14.92 2.58 11.88
CA TYR A 22 14.55 2.71 13.28
C TYR A 22 15.80 2.90 14.16
N LYS A 23 16.85 2.09 13.96
CA LYS A 23 18.15 2.25 14.64
C LYS A 23 18.82 3.59 14.33
N ALA A 24 18.56 4.15 13.15
CA ALA A 24 18.99 5.49 12.77
C ALA A 24 18.04 6.61 13.27
N SER A 25 17.20 6.34 14.27
CA SER A 25 16.26 7.28 14.90
C SER A 25 15.06 7.70 14.05
N ALA A 26 14.74 6.98 12.97
CA ALA A 26 13.46 7.16 12.29
C ALA A 26 12.32 6.71 13.20
N ASN A 27 11.27 7.52 13.30
CA ASN A 27 10.08 7.26 14.13
C ASN A 27 8.81 7.00 13.30
N LEU A 28 8.91 7.08 11.98
CA LEU A 28 7.81 6.94 11.02
C LEU A 28 8.38 6.54 9.66
N ALA A 29 7.67 5.71 8.91
CA ALA A 29 8.06 5.34 7.55
C ALA A 29 6.88 5.27 6.59
N ALA A 30 7.15 5.41 5.30
CA ALA A 30 6.22 5.18 4.20
C ALA A 30 6.90 4.33 3.12
N ILE A 31 6.12 3.50 2.43
CA ILE A 31 6.63 2.68 1.33
C ILE A 31 6.43 3.42 0.02
N GLY A 32 7.52 3.91 -0.58
CA GLY A 32 7.52 4.62 -1.86
C GLY A 32 7.30 3.75 -3.10
N ALA A 33 6.53 2.65 -2.99
CA ALA A 33 6.31 1.71 -4.08
C ALA A 33 4.91 1.06 -4.01
N ASN A 34 4.03 1.40 -4.95
CA ASN A 34 2.64 0.93 -4.98
C ASN A 34 2.52 -0.59 -5.00
N THR A 35 3.36 -1.27 -5.78
CA THR A 35 3.30 -2.73 -5.91
C THR A 35 3.65 -3.46 -4.61
N LEU A 36 4.46 -2.85 -3.74
CA LEU A 36 4.79 -3.42 -2.42
C LEU A 36 3.60 -3.35 -1.45
N TYR A 37 2.51 -2.66 -1.79
CA TYR A 37 1.33 -2.60 -0.96
C TYR A 37 0.71 -3.99 -0.69
N ILE A 38 0.96 -4.97 -1.55
CA ILE A 38 0.49 -6.36 -1.35
C ILE A 38 0.99 -6.99 -0.03
N ILE A 39 2.10 -6.52 0.52
CA ILE A 39 2.61 -6.95 1.83
C ILE A 39 2.41 -5.91 2.93
N PHE A 40 1.67 -4.83 2.67
CA PHE A 40 1.58 -3.69 3.58
C PHE A 40 1.08 -4.09 4.96
N ASP A 41 -0.02 -4.85 5.04
CA ASP A 41 -0.58 -5.28 6.33
C ASP A 41 0.40 -6.17 7.11
N ARG A 42 1.13 -7.05 6.43
CA ARG A 42 2.15 -7.90 7.05
C ARG A 42 3.30 -7.05 7.59
N ALA A 43 3.81 -6.12 6.78
CA ALA A 43 4.88 -5.23 7.17
C ALA A 43 4.45 -4.31 8.33
N LYS A 44 3.24 -3.74 8.27
CA LYS A 44 2.68 -2.86 9.31
C LYS A 44 2.59 -3.58 10.66
N ASN A 45 2.14 -4.83 10.68
CA ASN A 45 2.00 -5.61 11.90
C ASN A 45 3.35 -6.01 12.53
N LEU A 46 4.42 -6.08 11.74
CA LEU A 46 5.75 -6.52 12.18
C LEU A 46 6.75 -5.38 12.33
N SER A 47 6.39 -4.16 11.92
CA SER A 47 7.29 -3.01 11.89
C SER A 47 7.53 -2.44 13.28
N SER A 48 8.80 -2.12 13.57
CA SER A 48 9.23 -1.44 14.80
C SER A 48 8.72 0.01 14.90
N ILE A 49 8.27 0.60 13.78
CA ILE A 49 7.75 1.97 13.69
C ILE A 49 6.44 2.03 12.89
N PRO A 50 5.58 3.04 13.13
CA PRO A 50 4.37 3.22 12.34
C PRO A 50 4.65 3.34 10.85
N LEU A 51 3.83 2.67 10.03
CA LEU A 51 3.88 2.74 8.57
C LEU A 51 2.67 3.50 8.02
N ILE A 52 2.94 4.49 7.16
CA ILE A 52 1.91 5.22 6.42
C ILE A 52 1.51 4.43 5.19
N SER A 53 0.21 4.20 5.03
CA SER A 53 -0.39 3.58 3.85
C SER A 53 -0.66 4.63 2.78
N ILE A 54 -0.03 4.47 1.61
CA ILE A 54 -0.34 5.32 0.45
C ILE A 54 -1.81 5.21 0.04
N VAL A 55 -2.43 4.04 0.20
CA VAL A 55 -3.82 3.82 -0.21
C VAL A 55 -4.78 4.42 0.79
N GLU A 56 -4.50 4.29 2.09
CA GLU A 56 -5.28 4.89 3.17
C GLU A 56 -5.26 6.42 3.07
N GLU A 57 -4.09 7.02 2.90
CA GLU A 57 -3.97 8.48 2.76
C GLU A 57 -4.63 9.00 1.47
N THR A 58 -4.57 8.22 0.38
CA THR A 58 -5.31 8.54 -0.85
C THR A 58 -6.83 8.46 -0.62
N ALA A 59 -7.30 7.46 0.11
CA ALA A 59 -8.71 7.25 0.41
C ALA A 59 -9.28 8.39 1.28
N LYS A 60 -8.56 8.74 2.36
CA LYS A 60 -8.88 9.89 3.22
C LYS A 60 -8.99 11.17 2.39
N ARG A 61 -8.02 11.40 1.50
CA ARG A 61 -8.06 12.58 0.64
C ARG A 61 -9.25 12.59 -0.33
N ALA A 62 -9.64 11.43 -0.86
CA ALA A 62 -10.82 11.31 -1.71
C ALA A 62 -12.12 11.57 -0.90
N GLU A 63 -12.19 11.08 0.34
CA GLU A 63 -13.30 11.36 1.26
C GLU A 63 -13.43 12.85 1.59
N ASP A 64 -12.31 13.53 1.89
CA ASP A 64 -12.27 14.99 2.11
C ASP A 64 -12.82 15.78 0.92
N LEU A 65 -12.56 15.27 -0.29
CA LEU A 65 -13.04 15.84 -1.55
C LEU A 65 -14.47 15.37 -1.90
N LYS A 66 -15.12 14.60 -1.03
CA LYS A 66 -16.47 14.03 -1.20
C LYS A 66 -16.60 13.20 -2.49
N MET A 67 -15.53 12.49 -2.85
CA MET A 67 -15.50 11.61 -4.02
C MET A 67 -16.01 10.21 -3.66
N GLU A 68 -17.15 9.82 -4.21
CA GLU A 68 -17.70 8.46 -4.03
C GLU A 68 -17.10 7.44 -5.00
N ARG A 69 -16.48 7.90 -6.09
CA ARG A 69 -15.89 7.06 -7.13
C ARG A 69 -14.67 7.70 -7.78
N VAL A 70 -13.60 6.93 -7.95
CA VAL A 70 -12.34 7.36 -8.57
C VAL A 70 -11.88 6.40 -9.67
N GLY A 71 -11.08 6.90 -10.62
CA GLY A 71 -10.37 6.07 -11.58
C GLY A 71 -9.05 5.56 -10.99
N LEU A 72 -8.83 4.24 -11.00
CA LEU A 72 -7.57 3.62 -10.61
C LEU A 72 -6.74 3.33 -11.86
N LEU A 73 -5.69 4.13 -12.07
CA LEU A 73 -4.77 4.00 -13.19
C LEU A 73 -3.39 3.55 -12.71
N GLY A 74 -2.75 2.67 -13.47
CA GLY A 74 -1.43 2.13 -13.15
C GLY A 74 -1.02 1.04 -14.11
N ASN A 75 -0.07 0.20 -13.70
CA ASN A 75 0.19 -1.04 -14.44
C ASN A 75 -0.96 -2.06 -14.23
N LYS A 76 -1.04 -3.05 -15.12
CA LYS A 76 -2.07 -4.10 -15.09
C LYS A 76 -2.20 -4.74 -13.71
N PHE A 77 -1.07 -5.06 -13.07
CA PHE A 77 -1.05 -5.65 -11.73
C PHE A 77 -1.76 -4.75 -10.69
N THR A 78 -1.46 -3.47 -10.65
CA THR A 78 -2.09 -2.51 -9.70
C THR A 78 -3.57 -2.32 -9.99
N MET A 79 -3.96 -2.30 -11.27
CA MET A 79 -5.35 -2.10 -11.69
C MET A 79 -6.20 -3.38 -11.55
N GLU A 80 -5.63 -4.57 -11.64
CA GLU A 80 -6.38 -5.83 -11.56
C GLU A 80 -6.48 -6.36 -10.13
N GLU A 81 -5.39 -6.30 -9.38
CA GLU A 81 -5.34 -6.86 -8.04
C GLU A 81 -6.23 -6.11 -7.04
N ASP A 82 -6.71 -6.84 -6.04
CA ASP A 82 -7.74 -6.35 -5.13
C ASP A 82 -7.22 -5.40 -4.04
N PHE A 83 -5.92 -5.39 -3.76
CA PHE A 83 -5.39 -4.75 -2.55
C PHE A 83 -5.60 -3.22 -2.52
N PHE A 84 -5.47 -2.52 -3.66
CA PHE A 84 -5.82 -1.08 -3.73
C PHE A 84 -7.33 -0.85 -3.64
N LYS A 85 -8.12 -1.65 -4.36
CA LYS A 85 -9.57 -1.47 -4.49
C LYS A 85 -10.28 -1.73 -3.16
N LYS A 86 -9.89 -2.79 -2.45
CA LYS A 86 -10.47 -3.14 -1.16
C LYS A 86 -10.21 -2.06 -0.13
N GLU A 87 -9.00 -1.49 -0.10
CA GLU A 87 -8.69 -0.44 0.85
C GLU A 87 -9.47 0.85 0.54
N LEU A 88 -9.51 1.30 -0.72
CA LEU A 88 -10.34 2.46 -1.11
C LEU A 88 -11.82 2.24 -0.77
N LEU A 89 -12.33 1.03 -1.00
CA LEU A 89 -13.71 0.67 -0.68
C LEU A 89 -14.01 0.69 0.83
N ARG A 90 -13.03 0.37 1.70
CA ARG A 90 -13.19 0.48 3.16
C ARG A 90 -13.46 1.92 3.63
N PHE A 91 -13.04 2.91 2.85
CA PHE A 91 -13.34 4.34 3.04
C PHE A 91 -14.55 4.80 2.22
N GLY A 92 -15.34 3.88 1.66
CA GLY A 92 -16.51 4.21 0.84
C GLY A 92 -16.19 4.68 -0.58
N VAL A 93 -14.93 4.65 -1.00
CA VAL A 93 -14.49 5.13 -2.32
C VAL A 93 -14.47 3.98 -3.33
N LYS A 94 -15.39 4.00 -4.29
CA LYS A 94 -15.47 2.98 -5.36
C LYS A 94 -14.40 3.24 -6.42
N THR A 95 -13.86 2.18 -7.01
CA THR A 95 -12.86 2.30 -8.09
C THR A 95 -13.45 1.90 -9.45
N ALA A 96 -13.10 2.65 -10.50
CA ALA A 96 -13.25 2.23 -11.89
C ALA A 96 -11.85 2.02 -12.51
N VAL A 97 -11.71 0.98 -13.32
CA VAL A 97 -10.49 0.72 -14.10
C VAL A 97 -10.85 0.69 -15.59
N PRO A 98 -9.92 1.04 -16.49
CA PRO A 98 -10.17 0.95 -17.93
C PRO A 98 -10.51 -0.50 -18.36
N ASN A 99 -11.43 -0.63 -19.32
CA ASN A 99 -11.61 -1.87 -20.05
C ASN A 99 -10.51 -1.95 -21.13
N TYR A 100 -9.90 -3.13 -21.29
CA TYR A 100 -8.93 -3.42 -22.35
C TYR A 100 -9.55 -4.35 -23.38
#